data_AF-W4RQT9-F1
#
_entry.id   AF-W4RQT9-F1
#
_cell.length_a   1.000
_cell.length_b   1.000
_cell.length_c   1.000
_cell.angle_alpha   90.00
_cell.angle_beta   90.00
_cell.angle_gamma   90.00
#
_symmetry.space_group_name_H-M   'P 1'
#
loop_
_entity.id
_entity.type
_entity.pdbx_description
1 polymer ?
#
loop_
_entity_poly.entity_id
_entity_poly.type
_entity_poly.pdbx_seq_one_letter_code
_entity_poly.pdbx_strand_id
1 'polypeptide(L)'
;MGEKEKYSKLQGQLKNTPPVTTTAIEIDQFLEKLRSELKGKSTIHPDRLEIFLKGLYGRRHFIWQKADVLKLNDTDKKMAQEALQHLKQELIGQLQPSLDENKMMQQKYQRELDEQTAKLTFLQNKHAQKMVSAVIIPNAKELLHEKETKAFELKAKQEQYGQAKLRVELNRQKREQESLQLKQAKQKQTEIGVSLANLASIIKEKEAEQAPLHDILSLEPEKEHEEVLKKLASVSFTRESLKQEKQRLPLFQEVQGMWQSLLKEANDHDLNEIRKLYVKHANVIGTTCVASARKDFIENYPIFDVVIIDEVSKATPPELLLPMLKGKKIILVGDHHQLPPLLGNDTLEETLQEMAEESEDFEGKAELKKLLNESLFERLFKNLPKTNKTMLAIQYRMHENIMKTITPFYMEENEQLQCGLIDSDLDRDHKLASLHIQRNNHLLWLDMPNEPLFFEVRMKGGKSLYNPAELKRIGELLKELNEASAEAKQAGRMEINEKKSIGVISFYGEQVKRIDRMLQQELHLPHLTIRTGTVDRFQGMEMDVILLSMVRNHDNKQDDIGFAKDYRRLNVALSRARELLVMVGSTKMFTQRTKNRDARKMYTHVLETAKKLDGLRTLEEVGMNG
;
A
#
# COMPACT_ATOMS: atom_id res chain seq x y z
N MET A 1 -77.03 5.52 11.91
CA MET A 1 -75.78 6.32 11.88
C MET A 1 -74.65 5.43 11.42
N GLY A 2 -74.20 5.62 10.19
CA GLY A 2 -73.31 4.69 9.48
C GLY A 2 -71.87 4.77 9.98
N GLU A 3 -71.15 3.65 9.88
CA GLU A 3 -69.76 3.48 10.34
C GLU A 3 -68.77 4.56 9.83
N LYS A 4 -69.08 5.21 8.70
CA LYS A 4 -68.31 6.35 8.15
C LYS A 4 -68.32 7.60 9.03
N GLU A 5 -69.43 7.93 9.70
CA GLU A 5 -69.48 9.10 10.62
C GLU A 5 -68.69 8.83 11.91
N LYS A 6 -68.68 7.58 12.40
CA LYS A 6 -67.85 7.16 13.54
C LYS A 6 -66.35 7.25 13.21
N TYR A 7 -65.94 6.84 12.02
CA TYR A 7 -64.54 6.90 11.59
C TYR A 7 -64.01 8.34 11.44
N SER A 8 -64.83 9.26 10.91
CA SER A 8 -64.47 10.68 10.77
C SER A 8 -64.33 11.38 12.13
N LYS A 9 -65.24 11.09 13.08
CA LYS A 9 -65.13 11.57 14.48
C LYS A 9 -63.87 11.05 15.18
N LEU A 10 -63.49 9.79 14.97
CA LEU A 10 -62.27 9.20 15.54
C LEU A 10 -60.99 9.84 14.99
N GLN A 11 -60.93 10.12 13.68
CA GLN A 11 -59.77 10.81 13.08
C GLN A 11 -59.63 12.26 13.59
N GLY A 12 -60.74 12.96 13.79
CA GLY A 12 -60.74 14.30 14.40
C GLY A 12 -60.25 14.30 15.86
N GLN A 13 -60.64 13.29 16.65
CA GLN A 13 -60.20 13.16 18.04
C GLN A 13 -58.73 12.75 18.19
N LEU A 14 -58.17 11.98 17.25
CA LEU A 14 -56.77 11.56 17.28
C LEU A 14 -55.79 12.70 16.96
N LYS A 15 -56.19 13.68 16.13
CA LYS A 15 -55.35 14.86 15.81
C LYS A 15 -55.19 15.84 16.98
N ASN A 16 -56.14 15.88 17.91
CA ASN A 16 -56.12 16.76 19.08
C ASN A 16 -55.61 16.04 20.35
N THR A 17 -54.84 14.96 20.18
CA THR A 17 -54.31 14.22 21.32
C THR A 17 -53.18 15.01 22.00
N PRO A 18 -53.28 15.33 23.30
CA PRO A 18 -52.25 16.09 23.99
C PRO A 18 -50.92 15.33 24.02
N PRO A 19 -49.77 16.04 23.97
CA PRO A 19 -48.45 15.42 24.03
C PRO A 19 -48.28 14.72 25.38
N VAL A 20 -47.84 13.46 25.32
CA VAL A 20 -47.54 12.67 26.52
C VAL A 20 -46.04 12.68 26.71
N THR A 21 -45.59 13.17 27.87
CA THR A 21 -44.17 13.16 28.23
C THR A 21 -43.70 11.72 28.34
N THR A 22 -42.75 11.31 27.48
CA THR A 22 -42.29 9.92 27.44
C THR A 22 -40.82 9.78 27.10
N THR A 23 -40.19 8.77 27.68
CA THR A 23 -38.82 8.34 27.39
C THR A 23 -38.77 7.26 26.30
N ALA A 24 -37.61 7.02 25.71
CA ALA A 24 -37.43 5.99 24.67
C ALA A 24 -37.82 4.59 25.17
N ILE A 25 -37.46 4.25 26.41
CA ILE A 25 -37.78 2.97 27.06
C ILE A 25 -39.31 2.81 27.20
N GLU A 26 -40.01 3.87 27.56
CA GLU A 26 -41.47 3.85 27.71
C GLU A 26 -42.21 3.74 26.36
N ILE A 27 -41.59 4.20 25.27
CA ILE A 27 -42.12 4.02 23.91
C ILE A 27 -41.97 2.56 23.50
N ASP A 28 -40.79 1.97 23.69
CA ASP A 28 -40.53 0.57 23.34
C ASP A 28 -41.41 -0.39 24.15
N GLN A 29 -41.52 -0.19 25.46
CA GLN A 29 -42.42 -0.97 26.31
C GLN A 29 -43.88 -0.85 25.89
N PHE A 30 -44.31 0.35 25.44
CA PHE A 30 -45.67 0.56 24.95
C PHE A 30 -45.91 -0.15 23.60
N LEU A 31 -44.93 -0.14 22.70
CA LEU A 31 -44.99 -0.83 21.41
C LEU A 31 -44.94 -2.35 21.57
N GLU A 32 -44.16 -2.87 22.50
CA GLU A 32 -44.15 -4.31 22.82
C GLU A 32 -45.49 -4.77 23.39
N LYS A 33 -46.08 -3.99 24.30
CA LYS A 33 -47.41 -4.27 24.87
C LYS A 33 -48.51 -4.22 23.81
N LEU A 34 -48.43 -3.28 22.88
CA LEU A 34 -49.32 -3.22 21.72
C LEU A 34 -49.17 -4.48 20.85
N ARG A 35 -47.92 -4.86 20.57
CA ARG A 35 -47.59 -6.01 19.72
C ARG A 35 -48.02 -7.34 20.34
N SER A 36 -47.87 -7.50 21.65
CA SER A 36 -48.31 -8.71 22.36
C SER A 36 -49.83 -8.87 22.37
N GLU A 37 -50.57 -7.78 22.59
CA GLU A 37 -52.04 -7.78 22.60
C GLU A 37 -52.63 -8.06 21.21
N LEU A 38 -52.01 -7.56 20.14
CA LEU A 38 -52.47 -7.80 18.77
C LEU A 38 -52.18 -9.23 18.27
N LYS A 39 -51.23 -9.95 18.88
CA LYS A 39 -50.81 -11.29 18.44
C LYS A 39 -51.71 -12.42 18.98
N GLY A 40 -52.62 -12.12 19.92
CA GLY A 40 -53.31 -13.15 20.73
C GLY A 40 -54.84 -13.25 20.61
N LYS A 41 -55.55 -12.38 19.87
CA LYS A 41 -57.04 -12.42 19.79
C LYS A 41 -57.56 -12.22 18.36
N SER A 42 -58.41 -13.14 17.91
CA SER A 42 -59.02 -13.16 16.57
C SER A 42 -60.18 -12.16 16.38
N THR A 43 -60.55 -11.40 17.41
CA THR A 43 -61.50 -10.28 17.32
C THR A 43 -60.96 -9.07 18.10
N ILE A 44 -60.64 -7.99 17.37
CA ILE A 44 -60.14 -6.74 17.92
C ILE A 44 -61.32 -5.81 18.18
N HIS A 45 -61.62 -5.51 19.44
CA HIS A 45 -62.68 -4.56 19.79
C HIS A 45 -62.26 -3.11 19.44
N PRO A 46 -63.05 -2.36 18.64
CA PRO A 46 -62.70 -1.00 18.19
C PRO A 46 -62.37 -0.02 19.33
N ASP A 47 -63.09 -0.10 20.45
CA ASP A 47 -62.92 0.80 21.59
C ASP A 47 -61.56 0.65 22.28
N ARG A 48 -60.95 -0.55 22.20
CA ARG A 48 -59.60 -0.78 22.75
C ARG A 48 -58.51 -0.26 21.81
N LEU A 49 -58.71 -0.38 20.50
CA LEU A 49 -57.75 0.10 19.51
C LEU A 49 -57.63 1.64 19.56
N GLU A 50 -58.73 2.33 19.85
CA GLU A 50 -58.76 3.79 20.02
C GLU A 50 -57.84 4.27 21.15
N ILE A 51 -57.82 3.57 22.30
CA ILE A 51 -56.96 3.91 23.44
C ILE A 51 -55.48 3.80 23.06
N PHE A 52 -55.10 2.74 22.35
CA PHE A 52 -53.74 2.54 21.90
C PHE A 52 -53.28 3.56 20.86
N LEU A 53 -54.17 3.90 19.91
CA LEU A 53 -53.89 4.92 18.91
C LEU A 53 -53.72 6.30 19.56
N LYS A 54 -54.59 6.69 20.50
CA LYS A 54 -54.41 7.94 21.27
C LYS A 54 -53.06 7.93 22.02
N GLY A 55 -52.70 6.83 22.67
CA GLY A 55 -51.41 6.69 23.36
C GLY A 55 -50.19 6.83 22.44
N LEU A 56 -50.27 6.38 21.19
CA LEU A 56 -49.19 6.44 20.21
C LEU A 56 -49.05 7.83 19.58
N TYR A 57 -50.18 8.47 19.23
CA TYR A 57 -50.17 9.82 18.66
C TYR A 57 -49.72 10.88 19.67
N GLY A 58 -50.08 10.76 20.95
CA GLY A 58 -49.61 11.67 22.01
C GLY A 58 -48.08 11.60 22.22
N ARG A 59 -47.47 10.41 22.13
CA ARG A 59 -46.02 10.21 22.20
C ARG A 59 -45.29 10.82 20.99
N ARG A 60 -45.86 10.64 19.79
CA ARG A 60 -45.32 11.21 18.55
C ARG A 60 -45.29 12.74 18.60
N HIS A 61 -46.36 13.38 19.08
CA HIS A 61 -46.43 14.83 19.22
C HIS A 61 -45.38 15.39 20.18
N PHE A 62 -45.10 14.70 21.29
CA PHE A 62 -44.06 15.11 22.24
C PHE A 62 -42.66 15.10 21.63
N ILE A 63 -42.33 14.07 20.82
CA ILE A 63 -41.04 13.98 20.11
C ILE A 63 -40.87 15.13 19.11
N TRP A 64 -41.91 15.44 18.33
CA TRP A 64 -41.84 16.52 17.35
C TRP A 64 -41.71 17.90 17.99
N GLN A 65 -42.38 18.16 19.12
CA GLN A 65 -42.16 19.40 19.88
C GLN A 65 -40.72 19.54 20.38
N LYS A 66 -40.09 18.45 20.84
CA LYS A 66 -38.67 18.47 21.24
C LYS A 66 -37.73 18.65 20.05
N ALA A 67 -38.06 18.09 18.90
CA ALA A 67 -37.26 18.23 17.67
C ALA A 67 -37.25 19.67 17.13
N ASP A 68 -38.36 20.40 17.22
CA ASP A 68 -38.42 21.79 16.76
C ASP A 68 -37.65 22.76 17.67
N VAL A 69 -37.55 22.47 18.98
CA VAL A 69 -36.68 23.25 19.89
C VAL A 69 -35.19 23.10 19.54
N LEU A 70 -34.77 21.94 19.03
CA LEU A 70 -33.39 21.70 18.64
C LEU A 70 -32.98 22.43 17.35
N LYS A 71 -33.92 22.73 16.45
CA LYS A 71 -33.63 23.45 15.19
C LYS A 71 -33.26 24.93 15.39
N LEU A 72 -33.70 25.55 16.49
CA LEU A 72 -33.33 26.94 16.82
C LEU A 72 -31.83 27.07 17.15
N ASN A 73 -31.20 26.06 17.73
CA ASN A 73 -29.78 26.12 18.09
C ASN A 73 -28.83 26.01 16.89
N ASP A 74 -29.25 25.39 15.78
CA ASP A 74 -28.44 25.29 14.56
C ASP A 74 -28.34 26.63 13.81
N THR A 75 -29.34 27.49 13.96
CA THR A 75 -29.34 28.82 13.32
C THR A 75 -28.41 29.78 14.06
N ASP A 76 -28.42 29.77 15.39
CA ASP A 76 -27.50 30.56 16.22
C ASP A 76 -26.03 30.14 16.03
N LYS A 77 -25.78 28.83 15.90
CA LYS A 77 -24.44 28.29 15.60
C LYS A 77 -23.89 28.82 14.28
N LYS A 78 -24.74 28.91 13.25
CA LYS A 78 -24.34 29.38 11.93
C LYS A 78 -24.03 30.88 11.92
N MET A 79 -24.80 31.69 12.64
CA MET A 79 -24.55 33.13 12.80
C MET A 79 -23.25 33.41 13.56
N ALA A 80 -22.92 32.61 14.59
CA ALA A 80 -21.66 32.74 15.31
C ALA A 80 -20.43 32.42 14.43
N GLN A 81 -20.53 31.41 13.58
CA GLN A 81 -19.45 31.03 12.64
C GLN A 81 -19.20 32.12 11.59
N GLU A 82 -20.25 32.71 11.04
CA GLU A 82 -20.15 33.80 10.06
C GLU A 82 -19.53 35.07 10.69
N ALA A 83 -19.90 35.40 11.94
CA ALA A 83 -19.32 36.53 12.66
C ALA A 83 -17.82 36.35 12.95
N LEU A 84 -17.40 35.15 13.36
CA LEU A 84 -15.99 34.84 13.64
C LEU A 84 -15.13 34.91 12.37
N GLN A 85 -15.68 34.46 11.24
CA GLN A 85 -14.99 34.49 9.95
C GLN A 85 -14.78 35.92 9.45
N HIS A 86 -15.76 36.81 9.68
CA HIS A 86 -15.64 38.23 9.39
C HIS A 86 -14.54 38.91 10.22
N LEU A 87 -14.50 38.62 11.53
CA LEU A 87 -13.54 39.21 12.45
C LEU A 87 -12.10 38.76 12.13
N LYS A 88 -11.92 37.51 11.69
CA LYS A 88 -10.65 36.98 11.21
C LYS A 88 -10.16 37.69 9.95
N GLN A 89 -11.05 37.97 9.00
CA GLN A 89 -10.69 38.68 7.75
C GLN A 89 -10.27 40.13 8.03
N GLU A 90 -10.92 40.79 8.98
CA GLU A 90 -10.60 42.17 9.36
C GLU A 90 -9.23 42.28 10.06
N LEU A 91 -8.90 41.35 10.95
CA LEU A 91 -7.60 41.29 11.63
C LEU A 91 -6.43 41.02 10.67
N ILE A 92 -6.63 40.12 9.70
CA ILE A 92 -5.64 39.88 8.63
C ILE A 92 -5.46 41.16 7.80
N GLY A 93 -6.54 41.85 7.47
CA GLY A 93 -6.49 43.11 6.73
C GLY A 93 -5.70 44.22 7.44
N GLN A 94 -5.71 44.26 8.78
CA GLN A 94 -4.95 45.24 9.56
C GLN A 94 -3.46 44.90 9.72
N LEU A 95 -3.11 43.63 9.78
CA LEU A 95 -1.73 43.18 10.04
C LEU A 95 -0.89 43.03 8.77
N GLN A 96 -1.52 42.70 7.63
CA GLN A 96 -0.83 42.50 6.35
C GLN A 96 0.00 43.73 5.89
N PRO A 97 -0.52 44.98 5.96
CA PRO A 97 0.21 46.15 5.49
C PRO A 97 1.50 46.41 6.27
N SER A 98 1.48 46.20 7.59
CA SER A 98 2.65 46.41 8.45
C SER A 98 3.73 45.34 8.20
N LEU A 99 3.32 44.10 7.88
CA LEU A 99 4.26 43.04 7.50
C LEU A 99 4.93 43.35 6.15
N ASP A 100 4.16 43.86 5.19
CA ASP A 100 4.67 44.18 3.85
C ASP A 100 5.61 45.40 3.87
N GLU A 101 5.31 46.44 4.67
CA GLU A 101 6.22 47.58 4.90
C GLU A 101 7.57 47.13 5.49
N ASN A 102 7.54 46.24 6.49
CA ASN A 102 8.75 45.72 7.12
C ASN A 102 9.60 44.90 6.14
N LYS A 103 8.97 44.08 5.28
CA LYS A 103 9.67 43.34 4.22
C LYS A 103 10.31 44.26 3.19
N MET A 104 9.62 45.33 2.78
CA MET A 104 10.19 46.31 1.84
C MET A 104 11.40 47.03 2.45
N MET A 105 11.33 47.41 3.73
CA MET A 105 12.44 48.05 4.43
C MET A 105 13.65 47.11 4.55
N GLN A 106 13.43 45.83 4.85
CA GLN A 106 14.50 44.83 4.89
C GLN A 106 15.20 44.67 3.53
N GLN A 107 14.42 44.57 2.45
CA GLN A 107 14.98 44.46 1.10
C GLN A 107 15.77 45.71 0.68
N LYS A 108 15.32 46.90 1.10
CA LYS A 108 16.05 48.16 0.84
C LYS A 108 17.42 48.15 1.51
N TYR A 109 17.50 47.81 2.80
CA TYR A 109 18.77 47.78 3.52
C TYR A 109 19.71 46.67 3.02
N GLN A 110 19.17 45.54 2.56
CA GLN A 110 19.98 44.49 1.95
C GLN A 110 20.66 44.98 0.66
N ARG A 111 19.94 45.71 -0.19
CA ARG A 111 20.51 46.29 -1.43
C ARG A 111 21.59 47.34 -1.11
N GLU A 112 21.38 48.19 -0.11
CA GLU A 112 22.39 49.16 0.32
C GLU A 112 23.67 48.48 0.83
N LEU A 113 23.53 47.36 1.54
CA LEU A 113 24.67 46.55 2.01
C LEU A 113 25.46 45.97 0.83
N ASP A 114 24.77 45.42 -0.16
CA ASP A 114 25.41 44.81 -1.34
C ASP A 114 26.17 45.86 -2.17
N GLU A 115 25.63 47.07 -2.35
CA GLU A 115 26.31 48.18 -3.03
C GLU A 115 27.58 48.63 -2.31
N GLN A 116 27.55 48.75 -0.98
CA GLN A 116 28.73 49.13 -0.19
C GLN A 116 29.80 48.04 -0.24
N THR A 117 29.37 46.76 -0.22
CA THR A 117 30.26 45.61 -0.33
C THR A 117 30.97 45.62 -1.69
N ALA A 118 30.25 45.87 -2.79
CA ALA A 118 30.83 45.96 -4.13
C ALA A 118 31.86 47.11 -4.26
N LYS A 119 31.57 48.28 -3.68
CA LYS A 119 32.51 49.43 -3.63
C LYS A 119 33.79 49.10 -2.87
N LEU A 120 33.67 48.37 -1.75
CA LEU A 120 34.79 47.91 -0.95
C LEU A 120 35.72 47.00 -1.75
N THR A 121 35.16 46.02 -2.45
CA THR A 121 35.91 45.04 -3.25
C THR A 121 36.63 45.71 -4.42
N PHE A 122 35.99 46.69 -5.07
CA PHE A 122 36.61 47.48 -6.13
C PHE A 122 37.85 48.26 -5.66
N LEU A 123 37.76 48.94 -4.52
CA LEU A 123 38.89 49.69 -3.94
C LEU A 123 40.04 48.77 -3.50
N GLN A 124 39.74 47.59 -2.96
CA GLN A 124 40.73 46.58 -2.60
C GLN A 124 41.51 46.06 -3.81
N ASN A 125 40.81 45.74 -4.90
CA ASN A 125 41.43 45.25 -6.13
C ASN A 125 42.32 46.31 -6.81
N LYS A 126 41.89 47.57 -6.80
CA LYS A 126 42.67 48.71 -7.31
C LYS A 126 43.95 48.95 -6.49
N HIS A 127 43.91 48.72 -5.17
CA HIS A 127 45.07 48.82 -4.30
C HIS A 127 46.10 47.71 -4.58
N ALA A 128 45.63 46.47 -4.79
CA ALA A 128 46.50 45.32 -5.07
C ALA A 128 47.27 45.46 -6.41
N GLN A 129 46.62 45.94 -7.48
CA GLN A 129 47.26 46.12 -8.79
C GLN A 129 48.43 47.12 -8.79
N LYS A 130 48.41 48.13 -7.92
CA LYS A 130 49.47 49.15 -7.84
C LYS A 130 50.67 48.78 -6.95
N MET A 131 50.63 47.61 -6.30
CA MET A 131 51.75 47.08 -5.48
C MET A 131 52.75 46.25 -6.30
N VAL A 132 52.45 45.90 -7.55
CA VAL A 132 53.26 44.97 -8.38
C VAL A 132 54.38 45.67 -9.20
N SER A 133 54.46 47.01 -9.23
CA SER A 133 55.51 47.72 -9.98
C SER A 133 56.61 48.29 -9.05
N ALA A 134 57.57 47.46 -8.66
CA ALA A 134 58.84 47.91 -8.07
C ALA A 134 59.96 46.92 -8.43
N VAL A 135 60.88 47.33 -9.31
CA VAL A 135 62.11 46.58 -9.62
C VAL A 135 63.33 47.52 -9.63
N ILE A 136 64.42 46.97 -9.11
CA ILE A 136 65.75 47.51 -8.74
C ILE A 136 66.72 47.46 -9.93
N ILE A 137 67.71 48.38 -10.01
CA ILE A 137 68.93 48.21 -10.85
C ILE A 137 70.20 48.69 -10.09
N PRO A 138 71.37 48.03 -10.26
CA PRO A 138 72.47 47.98 -9.30
C PRO A 138 73.69 48.87 -9.60
N ASN A 139 74.56 48.85 -8.59
CA ASN A 139 75.86 49.46 -8.36
C ASN A 139 76.95 49.12 -9.41
N ALA A 140 77.80 50.09 -9.77
CA ALA A 140 79.27 49.99 -9.71
C ALA A 140 79.93 51.25 -10.27
N LYS A 141 80.82 51.82 -9.45
CA LYS A 141 81.80 52.85 -9.78
C LYS A 141 82.76 52.31 -10.85
N GLU A 142 83.06 53.14 -11.85
CA GLU A 142 84.39 53.52 -12.34
C GLU A 142 84.35 53.87 -13.83
N LEU A 143 84.64 55.15 -14.14
CA LEU A 143 85.41 55.67 -15.27
C LEU A 143 84.97 57.09 -15.61
N LEU A 144 85.58 57.94 -14.81
CA LEU A 144 85.96 59.32 -15.01
C LEU A 144 86.66 59.53 -16.36
N HIS A 145 85.91 59.91 -17.40
CA HIS A 145 86.34 60.90 -18.37
C HIS A 145 85.13 61.47 -19.14
N GLU A 146 85.22 62.72 -19.55
CA GLU A 146 84.18 63.51 -20.25
C GLU A 146 83.08 64.10 -19.34
N LYS A 147 83.55 64.83 -18.35
CA LYS A 147 82.77 65.66 -17.41
C LYS A 147 82.27 66.99 -18.00
N GLU A 148 82.12 67.11 -19.33
CA GLU A 148 81.75 68.38 -19.97
C GLU A 148 80.55 68.33 -20.93
N THR A 149 80.02 67.15 -21.27
CA THR A 149 78.85 67.04 -22.20
C THR A 149 77.55 66.50 -21.59
N LYS A 150 77.52 66.02 -20.34
CA LYS A 150 76.28 65.52 -19.68
C LYS A 150 75.63 66.45 -18.65
N ALA A 151 76.04 67.72 -18.59
CA ALA A 151 75.32 68.74 -17.81
C ALA A 151 73.90 69.03 -18.38
N PHE A 152 73.66 68.73 -19.66
CA PHE A 152 72.36 68.90 -20.30
C PHE A 152 71.40 67.71 -20.06
N GLU A 153 71.91 66.47 -20.03
CA GLU A 153 71.12 65.28 -19.64
C GLU A 153 70.75 65.27 -18.15
N LEU A 154 71.60 65.84 -17.28
CA LEU A 154 71.34 65.94 -15.83
C LEU A 154 70.19 66.89 -15.49
N LYS A 155 70.00 67.98 -16.24
CA LYS A 155 68.86 68.91 -16.06
C LYS A 155 67.53 68.25 -16.46
N ALA A 156 67.51 67.54 -17.59
CA ALA A 156 66.33 66.79 -18.05
C ALA A 156 65.94 65.65 -17.07
N LYS A 157 66.93 64.95 -16.50
CA LYS A 157 66.69 63.94 -15.45
C LYS A 157 66.29 64.57 -14.10
N GLN A 158 66.74 65.78 -13.77
CA GLN A 158 66.32 66.50 -12.55
C GLN A 158 64.85 66.94 -12.64
N GLU A 159 64.40 67.41 -13.82
CA GLU A 159 63.00 67.73 -14.09
C GLU A 159 62.12 66.48 -14.09
N GLN A 160 62.55 65.39 -14.74
CA GLN A 160 61.82 64.11 -14.67
C GLN A 160 61.78 63.53 -13.25
N TYR A 161 62.84 63.67 -12.46
CA TYR A 161 62.86 63.24 -11.06
C TYR A 161 61.96 64.11 -10.18
N GLY A 162 61.93 65.43 -10.41
CA GLY A 162 61.02 66.36 -9.74
C GLY A 162 59.55 66.04 -10.04
N GLN A 163 59.21 65.82 -11.31
CA GLN A 163 57.87 65.41 -11.74
C GLN A 163 57.49 64.02 -11.21
N ALA A 164 58.42 63.06 -11.20
CA ALA A 164 58.19 61.73 -10.64
C ALA A 164 57.96 61.77 -9.12
N LYS A 165 58.75 62.57 -8.38
CA LYS A 165 58.60 62.74 -6.93
C LYS A 165 57.26 63.39 -6.57
N LEU A 166 56.85 64.42 -7.31
CA LEU A 166 55.53 65.06 -7.14
C LEU A 166 54.38 64.08 -7.44
N ARG A 167 54.53 63.24 -8.47
CA ARG A 167 53.55 62.23 -8.85
C ARG A 167 53.47 61.08 -7.83
N VAL A 168 54.58 60.73 -7.18
CA VAL A 168 54.61 59.76 -6.08
C VAL A 168 53.94 60.33 -4.84
N GLU A 169 54.20 61.58 -4.48
CA GLU A 169 53.58 62.22 -3.31
C GLU A 169 52.06 62.39 -3.51
N LEU A 170 51.62 62.80 -4.71
CA LEU A 170 50.21 62.89 -5.05
C LEU A 170 49.51 61.53 -5.01
N ASN A 171 50.17 60.47 -5.48
CA ASN A 171 49.64 59.11 -5.40
C ASN A 171 49.60 58.59 -3.96
N ARG A 172 50.56 58.98 -3.11
CA ARG A 172 50.57 58.65 -1.69
C ARG A 172 49.39 59.30 -0.96
N GLN A 173 49.17 60.59 -1.15
CA GLN A 173 48.03 61.30 -0.59
C GLN A 173 46.69 60.70 -1.06
N LYS A 174 46.60 60.34 -2.35
CA LYS A 174 45.40 59.68 -2.89
C LYS A 174 45.17 58.29 -2.28
N ARG A 175 46.24 57.52 -2.01
CA ARG A 175 46.16 56.23 -1.31
C ARG A 175 45.71 56.40 0.14
N GLU A 176 46.22 57.41 0.84
CA GLU A 176 45.82 57.71 2.22
C GLU A 176 44.33 58.10 2.29
N GLN A 177 43.84 58.91 1.34
CA GLN A 177 42.40 59.23 1.23
C GLN A 177 41.53 58.02 0.88
N GLU A 178 41.91 57.21 -0.12
CA GLU A 178 41.16 55.99 -0.49
C GLU A 178 41.14 54.97 0.67
N SER A 179 42.23 54.86 1.45
CA SER A 179 42.30 54.01 2.65
C SER A 179 41.38 54.49 3.77
N LEU A 180 41.29 55.82 3.97
CA LEU A 180 40.39 56.41 4.96
C LEU A 180 38.91 56.17 4.58
N GLN A 181 38.56 56.34 3.30
CA GLN A 181 37.22 56.04 2.80
C GLN A 181 36.87 54.56 2.94
N LEU A 182 37.82 53.65 2.69
CA LEU A 182 37.63 52.21 2.89
C LEU A 182 37.35 51.87 4.35
N LYS A 183 38.06 52.50 5.30
CA LYS A 183 37.81 52.32 6.74
C LYS A 183 36.42 52.80 7.14
N GLN A 184 36.00 53.97 6.66
CA GLN A 184 34.66 54.51 6.93
C GLN A 184 33.54 53.62 6.34
N ALA A 185 33.74 53.10 5.13
CA ALA A 185 32.77 52.19 4.50
C ALA A 185 32.63 50.86 5.27
N LYS A 186 33.75 50.28 5.75
CA LYS A 186 33.71 49.07 6.61
C LYS A 186 32.97 49.32 7.92
N GLN A 187 33.16 50.48 8.52
CA GLN A 187 32.53 50.83 9.79
C GLN A 187 31.00 50.96 9.63
N LYS A 188 30.53 51.61 8.56
CA LYS A 188 29.10 51.65 8.23
C LYS A 188 28.51 50.27 7.93
N GLN A 189 29.25 49.41 7.23
CA GLN A 189 28.83 48.04 6.94
C GLN A 189 28.63 47.23 8.23
N THR A 190 29.49 47.44 9.22
CA THR A 190 29.37 46.76 10.52
C THR A 190 28.17 47.28 11.33
N GLU A 191 27.93 48.60 11.33
CA GLU A 191 26.76 49.20 11.99
C GLU A 191 25.44 48.68 11.43
N ILE A 192 25.30 48.63 10.10
CA ILE A 192 24.09 48.11 9.43
C ILE A 192 23.90 46.61 9.73
N GLY A 193 24.99 45.83 9.76
CA GLY A 193 24.93 44.41 10.13
C GLY A 193 24.42 44.18 11.55
N VAL A 194 24.82 45.02 12.50
CA VAL A 194 24.32 44.96 13.89
C VAL A 194 22.83 45.31 13.96
N SER A 195 22.37 46.33 13.23
CA SER A 195 20.95 46.69 13.17
C SER A 195 20.07 45.58 12.57
N LEU A 196 20.55 44.89 11.53
CA LEU A 196 19.84 43.75 10.93
C LEU A 196 19.74 42.56 11.90
N ALA A 197 20.81 42.28 12.65
CA ALA A 197 20.78 41.22 13.67
C ALA A 197 19.77 41.52 14.79
N ASN A 198 19.68 42.77 15.24
CA ASN A 198 18.70 43.18 16.25
C ASN A 198 17.26 43.05 15.74
N LEU A 199 16.99 43.47 14.50
CA LEU A 199 15.66 43.32 13.90
C LEU A 199 15.27 41.85 13.73
N ALA A 200 16.21 40.99 13.34
CA ALA A 200 15.96 39.55 13.24
C ALA A 200 15.64 38.92 14.61
N SER A 201 16.29 39.39 15.68
CA SER A 201 15.99 38.95 17.05
C SER A 201 14.58 39.34 17.46
N ILE A 202 14.17 40.58 17.18
CA ILE A 202 12.82 41.08 17.53
C ILE A 202 11.73 40.30 16.77
N ILE A 203 11.94 40.01 15.49
CA ILE A 203 11.01 39.20 14.68
C ILE A 203 10.85 37.81 15.29
N LYS A 204 11.97 37.17 15.64
CA LYS A 204 11.97 35.83 16.25
C LYS A 204 11.24 35.81 17.59
N GLU A 205 11.40 36.86 18.39
CA GLU A 205 10.70 37.02 19.67
C GLU A 205 9.19 37.18 19.48
N LYS A 206 8.77 37.97 18.47
CA LYS A 206 7.36 38.15 18.12
C LYS A 206 6.71 36.90 17.51
N GLU A 207 7.45 36.13 16.73
CA GLU A 207 7.01 34.82 16.22
C GLU A 207 6.85 33.81 17.36
N ALA A 208 7.75 33.81 18.34
CA ALA A 208 7.65 32.97 19.54
C ALA A 208 6.45 33.35 20.44
N GLU A 209 6.09 34.64 20.52
CA GLU A 209 4.88 35.09 21.22
C GLU A 209 3.58 34.69 20.51
N GLN A 210 3.58 34.56 19.18
CA GLN A 210 2.40 34.15 18.40
C GLN A 210 2.12 32.65 18.43
N ALA A 211 3.15 31.81 18.58
CA ALA A 211 3.00 30.35 18.59
C ALA A 211 1.98 29.82 19.63
N PRO A 212 2.04 30.19 20.93
CA PRO A 212 1.06 29.71 21.90
C PRO A 212 -0.35 30.26 21.66
N LEU A 213 -0.49 31.45 21.05
CA LEU A 213 -1.79 32.01 20.71
C LEU A 213 -2.45 31.26 19.55
N HIS A 214 -1.64 30.85 18.56
CA HIS A 214 -2.11 30.03 17.45
C HIS A 214 -2.52 28.63 17.92
N ASP A 215 -1.76 28.02 18.83
CA ASP A 215 -2.11 26.72 19.42
C ASP A 215 -3.43 26.79 20.19
N ILE A 216 -3.65 27.83 21.01
CA ILE A 216 -4.91 28.02 21.74
C ILE A 216 -6.10 28.24 20.79
N LEU A 217 -5.94 29.03 19.73
CA LEU A 217 -6.99 29.30 18.75
C LEU A 217 -7.29 28.11 17.82
N SER A 218 -6.37 27.15 17.73
CA SER A 218 -6.54 25.92 16.94
C SER A 218 -7.26 24.80 17.69
N LEU A 219 -7.39 24.92 19.02
CA LEU A 219 -8.16 23.98 19.82
C LEU A 219 -9.67 24.24 19.62
N GLU A 220 -10.43 23.19 19.29
CA GLU A 220 -11.89 23.21 19.23
C GLU A 220 -12.47 22.47 20.46
N PRO A 221 -12.43 23.07 21.67
CA PRO A 221 -12.80 22.39 22.92
C PRO A 221 -14.26 21.92 22.94
N GLU A 222 -15.14 22.54 22.14
CA GLU A 222 -16.53 22.12 21.98
C GLU A 222 -16.66 20.77 21.25
N LYS A 223 -15.84 20.54 20.20
CA LYS A 223 -15.83 19.25 19.50
C LYS A 223 -15.21 18.16 20.37
N GLU A 224 -14.12 18.47 21.06
CA GLU A 224 -13.53 17.54 22.03
C GLU A 224 -14.53 17.19 23.15
N HIS A 225 -15.28 18.16 23.65
CA HIS A 225 -16.33 17.92 24.65
C HIS A 225 -17.46 17.04 24.10
N GLU A 226 -17.90 17.27 22.86
CA GLU A 226 -18.92 16.45 22.21
C GLU A 226 -18.43 15.01 21.99
N GLU A 227 -17.17 14.82 21.60
CA GLU A 227 -16.55 13.49 21.49
C GLU A 227 -16.44 12.79 22.84
N VAL A 228 -16.04 13.53 23.89
CA VAL A 228 -15.96 12.99 25.25
C VAL A 228 -17.35 12.58 25.72
N LEU A 229 -18.40 13.36 25.48
CA LEU A 229 -19.77 13.00 25.84
C LEU A 229 -20.27 11.77 25.07
N LYS A 230 -19.96 11.66 23.77
CA LYS A 230 -20.28 10.46 22.97
C LYS A 230 -19.56 9.22 23.52
N LYS A 231 -18.27 9.35 23.88
CA LYS A 231 -17.49 8.29 24.53
C LYS A 231 -18.06 7.94 25.92
N LEU A 232 -18.52 8.93 26.70
CA LEU A 232 -19.10 8.70 28.02
C LEU A 232 -20.44 7.98 27.93
N ALA A 233 -21.28 8.36 26.96
CA ALA A 233 -22.54 7.70 26.67
C ALA A 233 -22.32 6.25 26.21
N SER A 234 -21.39 6.01 25.29
CA SER A 234 -21.07 4.65 24.84
C SER A 234 -20.53 3.79 25.98
N VAL A 235 -19.60 4.31 26.78
CA VAL A 235 -19.06 3.62 27.96
C VAL A 235 -20.16 3.33 29.00
N SER A 236 -21.11 4.24 29.20
CA SER A 236 -22.25 4.02 30.10
C SER A 236 -23.16 2.89 29.62
N PHE A 237 -23.43 2.82 28.31
CA PHE A 237 -24.21 1.75 27.70
C PHE A 237 -23.49 0.40 27.81
N THR A 238 -22.18 0.38 27.51
CA THR A 238 -21.35 -0.82 27.68
C THR A 238 -21.33 -1.27 29.13
N ARG A 239 -21.24 -0.35 30.09
CA ARG A 239 -21.28 -0.67 31.53
C ARG A 239 -22.60 -1.32 31.93
N GLU A 240 -23.74 -0.81 31.45
CA GLU A 240 -25.05 -1.37 31.76
C GLU A 240 -25.23 -2.77 31.13
N SER A 241 -24.78 -2.95 29.88
CA SER A 241 -24.75 -4.25 29.20
C SER A 241 -23.88 -5.26 29.95
N LEU A 242 -22.66 -4.87 30.34
CA LEU A 242 -21.75 -5.72 31.11
C LEU A 242 -22.31 -6.07 32.49
N LYS A 243 -23.08 -5.18 33.11
CA LYS A 243 -23.76 -5.45 34.38
C LYS A 243 -24.86 -6.51 34.23
N GLN A 244 -25.61 -6.45 33.13
CA GLN A 244 -26.61 -7.47 32.79
C GLN A 244 -25.95 -8.82 32.46
N GLU A 245 -24.86 -8.82 31.70
CA GLU A 245 -24.07 -10.03 31.45
C GLU A 245 -23.51 -10.62 32.74
N LYS A 246 -22.94 -9.80 33.63
CA LYS A 246 -22.44 -10.24 34.94
C LYS A 246 -23.52 -10.89 35.78
N GLN A 247 -24.76 -10.40 35.73
CA GLN A 247 -25.90 -11.02 36.42
C GLN A 247 -26.31 -12.36 35.80
N ARG A 248 -26.17 -12.52 34.48
CA ARG A 248 -26.48 -13.77 33.77
C ARG A 248 -25.32 -14.77 33.80
N LEU A 249 -24.10 -14.31 34.08
CA LEU A 249 -22.88 -15.11 34.06
C LEU A 249 -22.96 -16.38 34.93
N PRO A 250 -23.52 -16.37 36.15
CA PRO A 250 -23.62 -17.58 36.97
C PRO A 250 -24.53 -18.63 36.32
N LEU A 251 -25.66 -18.19 35.75
CA LEU A 251 -26.60 -19.06 35.02
C LEU A 251 -25.93 -19.65 33.77
N PHE A 252 -25.19 -18.82 33.02
CA PHE A 252 -24.43 -19.29 31.87
C PHE A 252 -23.31 -20.25 32.24
N GLN A 253 -22.60 -20.01 33.34
CA GLN A 253 -21.55 -20.90 33.84
C GLN A 253 -22.12 -22.26 34.27
N GLU A 254 -23.28 -22.28 34.92
CA GLU A 254 -23.98 -23.51 35.30
C GLU A 254 -24.43 -24.30 34.06
N VAL A 255 -25.10 -23.63 33.11
CA VAL A 255 -25.51 -24.25 31.84
C VAL A 255 -24.32 -24.72 31.02
N GLN A 256 -23.24 -23.94 30.98
CA GLN A 256 -21.99 -24.29 30.28
C GLN A 256 -21.31 -25.48 30.96
N GLY A 257 -21.29 -25.54 32.29
CA GLY A 257 -20.79 -26.68 33.06
C GLY A 257 -21.59 -27.95 32.79
N MET A 258 -22.91 -27.86 32.77
CA MET A 258 -23.79 -28.97 32.38
C MET A 258 -23.51 -29.44 30.95
N TRP A 259 -23.43 -28.51 29.99
CA TRP A 259 -23.10 -28.83 28.60
C TRP A 259 -21.71 -29.48 28.45
N GLN A 260 -20.70 -29.00 29.18
CA GLN A 260 -19.37 -29.60 29.17
C GLN A 260 -19.38 -31.01 29.76
N SER A 261 -20.15 -31.26 30.82
CA SER A 261 -20.31 -32.60 31.37
C SER A 261 -20.97 -33.55 30.36
N LEU A 262 -22.08 -33.11 29.75
CA LEU A 262 -22.80 -33.86 28.73
C LEU A 262 -21.92 -34.16 27.51
N LEU A 263 -21.08 -33.22 27.08
CA LEU A 263 -20.14 -33.43 25.97
C LEU A 263 -19.00 -34.39 26.33
N LYS A 264 -18.53 -34.40 27.59
CA LYS A 264 -17.49 -35.34 28.05
C LYS A 264 -18.01 -36.78 28.13
N GLU A 265 -19.30 -36.94 28.44
CA GLU A 265 -19.97 -38.23 28.55
C GLU A 265 -20.69 -38.65 27.25
N ALA A 266 -20.65 -37.81 26.21
CA ALA A 266 -21.35 -38.05 24.96
C ALA A 266 -20.83 -39.30 24.25
N ASN A 267 -21.76 -40.15 23.82
CA ASN A 267 -21.47 -41.28 22.95
C ASN A 267 -21.56 -40.85 21.46
N ASP A 268 -21.19 -41.76 20.54
CA ASP A 268 -21.23 -41.50 19.09
C ASP A 268 -22.64 -41.14 18.58
N HIS A 269 -23.69 -41.65 19.23
CA HIS A 269 -25.07 -41.35 18.88
C HIS A 269 -25.43 -39.90 19.23
N ASP A 270 -25.08 -39.44 20.43
CA ASP A 270 -25.34 -38.07 20.89
C ASP A 270 -24.64 -37.03 20.01
N LEU A 271 -23.37 -37.31 19.66
CA LEU A 271 -22.61 -36.47 18.73
C LEU A 271 -23.25 -36.41 17.34
N ASN A 272 -23.82 -37.53 16.86
CA ASN A 272 -24.49 -37.57 15.56
C ASN A 272 -25.84 -36.82 15.56
N GLU A 273 -26.62 -36.89 16.63
CA GLU A 273 -27.86 -36.11 16.77
C GLU A 273 -27.58 -34.60 16.85
N ILE A 274 -26.56 -34.21 17.60
CA ILE A 274 -26.09 -32.83 17.64
C ILE A 274 -25.64 -32.38 16.24
N ARG A 275 -24.88 -33.21 15.51
CA ARG A 275 -24.48 -32.93 14.12
C ARG A 275 -25.70 -32.69 13.22
N LYS A 276 -26.73 -33.53 13.29
CA LYS A 276 -27.97 -33.36 12.49
C LYS A 276 -28.68 -32.06 12.82
N LEU A 277 -28.75 -31.66 14.09
CA LEU A 277 -29.33 -30.39 14.51
C LEU A 277 -28.56 -29.19 13.94
N TYR A 278 -27.22 -29.22 14.01
CA TYR A 278 -26.39 -28.17 13.41
C TYR A 278 -26.62 -28.08 11.90
N VAL A 279 -26.59 -29.20 11.18
CA VAL A 279 -26.82 -29.23 9.72
C VAL A 279 -28.20 -28.69 9.36
N LYS A 280 -29.23 -29.03 10.13
CA LYS A 280 -30.61 -28.58 9.90
C LYS A 280 -30.79 -27.08 10.08
N HIS A 281 -30.05 -26.47 10.99
CA HIS A 281 -30.19 -25.04 11.34
C HIS A 281 -29.07 -24.16 10.76
N ALA A 282 -28.07 -24.74 10.09
CA ALA A 282 -27.03 -23.99 9.40
C ALA A 282 -27.59 -23.36 8.11
N ASN A 283 -27.41 -22.04 7.98
CA ASN A 283 -27.77 -21.33 6.75
C ASN A 283 -26.73 -21.53 5.63
N VAL A 284 -25.47 -21.80 6.01
CA VAL A 284 -24.34 -21.98 5.09
C VAL A 284 -23.54 -23.18 5.54
N ILE A 285 -23.23 -24.09 4.60
CA ILE A 285 -22.45 -25.30 4.85
C ILE A 285 -21.23 -25.26 3.94
N GLY A 286 -20.05 -25.09 4.54
CA GLY A 286 -18.77 -25.16 3.83
C GLY A 286 -18.25 -26.60 3.78
N THR A 287 -17.89 -27.09 2.59
CA THR A 287 -17.30 -28.41 2.38
C THR A 287 -16.38 -28.39 1.16
N THR A 288 -15.49 -29.37 1.03
CA THR A 288 -14.69 -29.53 -0.19
C THR A 288 -15.50 -30.28 -1.25
N CYS A 289 -15.18 -30.08 -2.53
CA CYS A 289 -15.84 -30.79 -3.63
C CYS A 289 -15.79 -32.32 -3.44
N VAL A 290 -14.63 -32.85 -3.04
CA VAL A 290 -14.44 -34.28 -2.75
C VAL A 290 -15.26 -34.75 -1.54
N ALA A 291 -15.38 -33.94 -0.48
CA ALA A 291 -16.20 -34.31 0.66
C ALA A 291 -17.70 -34.29 0.32
N SER A 292 -18.14 -33.34 -0.52
CA SER A 292 -19.53 -33.26 -1.00
C SER A 292 -19.95 -34.46 -1.86
N ALA A 293 -18.98 -35.12 -2.49
CA ALA A 293 -19.16 -36.31 -3.30
C ALA A 293 -19.34 -37.60 -2.48
N ARG A 294 -19.09 -37.58 -1.16
CA ARG A 294 -19.20 -38.77 -0.33
C ARG A 294 -20.66 -39.15 -0.11
N LYS A 295 -20.93 -40.46 -0.07
CA LYS A 295 -22.26 -41.01 0.22
C LYS A 295 -22.88 -40.43 1.50
N ASP A 296 -22.08 -40.32 2.57
CA ASP A 296 -22.51 -39.72 3.85
C ASP A 296 -23.03 -38.28 3.68
N PHE A 297 -22.38 -37.48 2.83
CA PHE A 297 -22.81 -36.12 2.56
C PHE A 297 -24.11 -36.11 1.74
N ILE A 298 -24.18 -36.97 0.71
CA ILE A 298 -25.35 -37.06 -0.16
C ILE A 298 -26.60 -37.51 0.62
N GLU A 299 -26.46 -38.41 1.59
CA GLU A 299 -27.58 -38.95 2.37
C GLU A 299 -27.98 -38.05 3.54
N ASN A 300 -27.02 -37.42 4.23
CA ASN A 300 -27.31 -36.68 5.47
C ASN A 300 -27.55 -35.18 5.26
N TYR A 301 -27.24 -34.62 4.09
CA TYR A 301 -27.39 -33.19 3.82
C TYR A 301 -28.52 -32.90 2.84
N PRO A 302 -29.29 -31.82 3.09
CA PRO A 302 -30.43 -31.47 2.25
C PRO A 302 -30.00 -31.02 0.85
N ILE A 303 -30.98 -30.86 -0.03
CA ILE A 303 -30.80 -30.13 -1.28
C ILE A 303 -30.75 -28.64 -0.96
N PHE A 304 -29.83 -27.92 -1.59
CA PHE A 304 -29.62 -26.50 -1.38
C PHE A 304 -30.32 -25.67 -2.46
N ASP A 305 -30.78 -24.47 -2.09
CA ASP A 305 -31.32 -23.53 -3.07
C ASP A 305 -30.19 -22.95 -3.95
N VAL A 306 -29.01 -22.72 -3.37
CA VAL A 306 -27.83 -22.21 -4.07
C VAL A 306 -26.60 -23.02 -3.67
N VAL A 307 -25.80 -23.43 -4.66
CA VAL A 307 -24.47 -24.00 -4.45
C VAL A 307 -23.45 -23.06 -5.09
N ILE A 308 -22.50 -22.59 -4.29
CA ILE A 308 -21.37 -21.78 -4.73
C ILE A 308 -20.14 -22.67 -4.69
N ILE A 309 -19.46 -22.78 -5.83
CA ILE A 309 -18.20 -23.53 -5.93
C ILE A 309 -17.13 -22.53 -6.30
N ASP A 310 -16.12 -22.41 -5.44
CA ASP A 310 -14.97 -21.54 -5.63
C ASP A 310 -13.75 -22.35 -6.10
N GLU A 311 -12.76 -21.67 -6.70
CA GLU A 311 -11.56 -22.27 -7.29
C GLU A 311 -11.86 -23.39 -8.30
N VAL A 312 -12.95 -23.25 -9.07
CA VAL A 312 -13.44 -24.30 -10.00
C VAL A 312 -12.45 -24.67 -11.09
N SER A 313 -11.48 -23.79 -11.38
CA SER A 313 -10.40 -24.06 -12.34
C SER A 313 -9.51 -25.23 -11.90
N LYS A 314 -9.45 -25.55 -10.60
CA LYS A 314 -8.72 -26.70 -10.06
C LYS A 314 -9.54 -27.98 -9.99
N ALA A 315 -10.85 -27.92 -10.21
CA ALA A 315 -11.73 -29.07 -10.04
C ALA A 315 -11.75 -29.90 -11.32
N THR A 316 -11.57 -31.22 -11.18
CA THR A 316 -11.86 -32.15 -12.27
C THR A 316 -13.37 -32.16 -12.56
N PRO A 317 -13.80 -32.54 -13.78
CA PRO A 317 -15.23 -32.60 -14.10
C PRO A 317 -16.07 -33.40 -13.08
N PRO A 318 -15.64 -34.59 -12.59
CA PRO A 318 -16.39 -35.32 -11.56
C PRO A 318 -16.50 -34.57 -10.23
N GLU A 319 -15.42 -33.91 -9.79
CA GLU A 319 -15.41 -33.11 -8.56
C GLU A 319 -16.34 -31.91 -8.65
N LEU A 320 -16.49 -31.32 -9.83
CA LEU A 320 -17.38 -30.19 -10.05
C LEU A 320 -18.86 -30.60 -10.14
N LEU A 321 -19.17 -31.69 -10.85
CA LEU A 321 -20.55 -32.09 -11.13
C LEU A 321 -21.31 -32.57 -9.88
N LEU A 322 -20.63 -33.26 -8.95
CA LEU A 322 -21.27 -33.82 -7.76
C LEU A 322 -21.89 -32.76 -6.82
N PRO A 323 -21.18 -31.69 -6.43
CA PRO A 323 -21.80 -30.60 -5.68
C PRO A 323 -22.87 -29.86 -6.48
N MET A 324 -22.74 -29.77 -7.81
CA MET A 324 -23.76 -29.13 -8.65
C MET A 324 -25.11 -29.85 -8.59
N LEU A 325 -25.13 -31.18 -8.47
CA LEU A 325 -26.37 -31.96 -8.35
C LEU A 325 -27.16 -31.68 -7.05
N LYS A 326 -26.52 -31.04 -6.06
CA LYS A 326 -27.15 -30.69 -4.78
C LYS A 326 -27.79 -29.30 -4.76
N GLY A 327 -27.63 -28.49 -5.82
CA GLY A 327 -28.12 -27.12 -5.87
C GLY A 327 -29.20 -26.89 -6.94
N LYS A 328 -30.22 -26.08 -6.62
CA LYS A 328 -31.16 -25.59 -7.65
C LYS A 328 -30.54 -24.50 -8.53
N LYS A 329 -29.71 -23.63 -7.94
CA LYS A 329 -28.93 -22.59 -8.63
C LYS A 329 -27.44 -22.80 -8.37
N ILE A 330 -26.64 -22.79 -9.42
CA ILE A 330 -25.19 -23.00 -9.34
C ILE A 330 -24.46 -21.70 -9.65
N ILE A 331 -23.49 -21.36 -8.81
CA ILE A 331 -22.57 -20.23 -9.01
C ILE A 331 -21.16 -20.81 -9.03
N LEU A 332 -20.47 -20.66 -10.16
CA LEU A 332 -19.10 -21.12 -10.35
C LEU A 332 -18.16 -19.91 -10.30
N VAL A 333 -17.19 -19.95 -9.39
CA VAL A 333 -16.19 -18.90 -9.19
C VAL A 333 -14.80 -19.50 -9.42
N GLY A 334 -14.03 -18.87 -10.30
CA GLY A 334 -12.69 -19.30 -10.63
C GLY A 334 -12.10 -18.50 -11.79
N ASP A 335 -10.85 -18.79 -12.11
CA ASP A 335 -10.08 -18.12 -13.15
C ASP A 335 -9.49 -19.14 -14.12
N HIS A 336 -10.00 -19.18 -15.35
CA HIS A 336 -9.59 -20.16 -16.35
C HIS A 336 -8.20 -19.88 -16.95
N HIS A 337 -7.61 -18.72 -16.64
CA HIS A 337 -6.23 -18.36 -16.95
C HIS A 337 -5.24 -18.76 -15.83
N GLN A 338 -5.73 -19.36 -14.74
CA GLN A 338 -4.92 -20.01 -13.69
C GLN A 338 -4.89 -21.53 -13.87
N LEU A 339 -4.27 -22.27 -12.93
CA LEU A 339 -3.96 -23.68 -13.14
C LEU A 339 -5.21 -24.54 -13.32
N PRO A 340 -5.17 -25.50 -14.28
CA PRO A 340 -6.19 -26.53 -14.42
C PRO A 340 -6.08 -27.54 -13.26
N PRO A 341 -7.05 -28.46 -13.11
CA PRO A 341 -6.94 -29.57 -12.16
C PRO A 341 -5.62 -30.33 -12.32
N LEU A 342 -4.95 -30.58 -11.19
CA LEU A 342 -3.79 -31.47 -11.13
C LEU A 342 -4.26 -32.92 -11.31
N LEU A 343 -4.20 -33.41 -12.53
CA LEU A 343 -4.27 -34.83 -12.81
C LEU A 343 -2.89 -35.41 -12.45
N GLY A 344 -2.83 -36.40 -11.56
CA GLY A 344 -1.56 -36.92 -11.04
C GLY A 344 -0.57 -37.34 -12.15
N ASN A 345 0.66 -36.83 -12.07
CA ASN A 345 1.67 -36.86 -13.13
C ASN A 345 2.62 -38.07 -13.15
N ASP A 346 2.44 -39.09 -12.32
CA ASP A 346 3.33 -40.27 -12.41
C ASP A 346 2.72 -41.40 -13.26
N THR A 347 1.46 -41.29 -13.67
CA THR A 347 0.87 -42.25 -14.58
C THR A 347 0.06 -41.57 -15.65
N LEU A 348 -0.97 -40.75 -15.43
CA LEU A 348 -1.98 -40.55 -16.48
C LEU A 348 -1.51 -39.92 -17.81
N GLU A 349 -0.63 -38.92 -17.84
CA GLU A 349 -0.10 -38.41 -19.13
C GLU A 349 0.83 -39.44 -19.80
N GLU A 350 1.66 -40.16 -19.03
CA GLU A 350 2.54 -41.23 -19.52
C GLU A 350 1.75 -42.51 -19.89
N THR A 351 0.75 -42.94 -19.11
CA THR A 351 -0.16 -44.06 -19.36
C THR A 351 -1.20 -43.74 -20.40
N LEU A 352 -1.69 -42.50 -20.51
CA LEU A 352 -2.54 -42.12 -21.64
C LEU A 352 -1.69 -41.94 -22.89
N GLN A 353 -0.39 -41.64 -22.82
CA GLN A 353 0.54 -41.76 -23.95
C GLN A 353 0.85 -43.23 -24.30
N GLU A 354 1.01 -44.11 -23.33
CA GLU A 354 1.19 -45.55 -23.56
C GLU A 354 -0.09 -46.17 -24.11
N MET A 355 -1.25 -45.97 -23.48
CA MET A 355 -2.57 -46.40 -23.99
C MET A 355 -2.90 -45.74 -25.33
N ALA A 356 -2.46 -44.50 -25.56
CA ALA A 356 -2.54 -43.82 -26.85
C ALA A 356 -1.71 -44.51 -27.93
N GLU A 357 -0.53 -44.98 -27.58
CA GLU A 357 0.42 -45.63 -28.49
C GLU A 357 0.08 -47.12 -28.68
N GLU A 358 -0.62 -47.75 -27.72
CA GLU A 358 -1.00 -49.17 -27.74
C GLU A 358 -2.37 -49.46 -28.36
N SER A 359 -3.27 -48.47 -28.48
CA SER A 359 -4.60 -48.66 -29.08
C SER A 359 -4.87 -47.69 -30.24
N GLU A 360 -4.86 -48.22 -31.46
CA GLU A 360 -5.08 -47.45 -32.71
C GLU A 360 -6.55 -47.00 -32.89
N ASP A 361 -7.51 -47.57 -32.14
CA ASP A 361 -8.97 -47.38 -32.32
C ASP A 361 -9.67 -46.74 -31.11
N PHE A 362 -9.32 -45.51 -30.72
CA PHE A 362 -10.13 -44.75 -29.75
C PHE A 362 -10.50 -43.35 -30.29
N GLU A 363 -11.65 -43.24 -30.97
CA GLU A 363 -12.28 -41.97 -31.38
C GLU A 363 -12.47 -41.00 -30.19
N GLY A 364 -12.59 -41.52 -28.96
CA GLY A 364 -12.72 -40.72 -27.73
C GLY A 364 -11.42 -40.09 -27.21
N LYS A 365 -10.25 -40.37 -27.81
CA LYS A 365 -8.94 -39.95 -27.30
C LYS A 365 -8.70 -38.46 -27.47
N ALA A 366 -9.09 -37.92 -28.63
CA ALA A 366 -9.00 -36.50 -28.90
C ALA A 366 -9.96 -35.71 -27.99
N GLU A 367 -11.16 -36.26 -27.75
CA GLU A 367 -12.15 -35.64 -26.88
C GLU A 367 -11.76 -35.71 -25.41
N LEU A 368 -11.24 -36.86 -24.95
CA LEU A 368 -10.70 -37.03 -23.60
C LEU A 368 -9.50 -36.10 -23.37
N LYS A 369 -8.55 -36.03 -24.32
CA LYS A 369 -7.41 -35.11 -24.24
C LYS A 369 -7.85 -33.65 -24.24
N LYS A 370 -8.93 -33.31 -24.95
CA LYS A 370 -9.54 -31.97 -24.93
C LYS A 370 -10.22 -31.67 -23.59
N LEU A 371 -10.93 -32.62 -22.99
CA LEU A 371 -11.56 -32.52 -21.68
C LEU A 371 -10.56 -32.43 -20.51
N LEU A 372 -9.34 -32.95 -20.70
CA LEU A 372 -8.25 -32.87 -19.72
C LEU A 372 -7.45 -31.57 -19.88
N ASN A 373 -7.31 -31.03 -21.10
CA ASN A 373 -6.56 -29.80 -21.38
C ASN A 373 -7.37 -28.50 -21.21
N GLU A 374 -8.68 -28.55 -21.46
CA GLU A 374 -9.63 -27.46 -21.23
C GLU A 374 -10.48 -27.80 -20.01
N SER A 375 -10.39 -26.99 -18.94
CA SER A 375 -11.21 -27.24 -17.75
C SER A 375 -12.70 -27.16 -18.11
N LEU A 376 -13.54 -27.94 -17.43
CA LEU A 376 -15.00 -27.87 -17.61
C LEU A 376 -15.49 -26.42 -17.41
N PHE A 377 -14.88 -25.69 -16.47
CA PHE A 377 -15.15 -24.28 -16.25
C PHE A 377 -14.77 -23.41 -17.46
N GLU A 378 -13.58 -23.56 -18.04
CA GLU A 378 -13.16 -22.83 -19.24
C GLU A 378 -14.15 -23.04 -20.40
N ARG A 379 -14.57 -24.28 -20.63
CA ARG A 379 -15.58 -24.61 -21.64
C ARG A 379 -16.93 -23.95 -21.35
N LEU A 380 -17.40 -24.00 -20.10
CA LEU A 380 -18.64 -23.34 -19.70
C LEU A 380 -18.53 -21.82 -19.87
N PHE A 381 -17.43 -21.22 -19.41
CA PHE A 381 -17.20 -19.79 -19.48
C PHE A 381 -17.19 -19.27 -20.93
N LYS A 382 -16.54 -19.99 -21.87
CA LYS A 382 -16.54 -19.63 -23.29
C LYS A 382 -17.92 -19.73 -23.93
N ASN A 383 -18.67 -20.78 -23.62
CA ASN A 383 -19.95 -21.08 -24.28
C ASN A 383 -21.18 -20.41 -23.63
N LEU A 384 -21.08 -19.95 -22.38
CA LEU A 384 -22.20 -19.30 -21.70
C LEU A 384 -22.47 -17.88 -22.25
N PRO A 385 -23.76 -17.47 -22.32
CA PRO A 385 -24.14 -16.10 -22.67
C PRO A 385 -23.50 -15.07 -21.73
N LYS A 386 -23.21 -13.87 -22.24
CA LYS A 386 -22.62 -12.77 -21.46
C LYS A 386 -23.46 -12.38 -20.23
N THR A 387 -24.77 -12.60 -20.24
CA THR A 387 -25.65 -12.36 -19.08
C THR A 387 -25.39 -13.29 -17.90
N ASN A 388 -24.70 -14.42 -18.12
CA ASN A 388 -24.50 -15.48 -17.14
C ASN A 388 -23.03 -15.61 -16.73
N LYS A 389 -22.15 -14.71 -17.18
CA LYS A 389 -20.74 -14.68 -16.82
C LYS A 389 -20.28 -13.24 -16.58
N THR A 390 -19.45 -13.05 -15.58
CA THR A 390 -18.86 -11.75 -15.25
C THR A 390 -17.40 -11.96 -14.85
N MET A 391 -16.55 -11.02 -15.24
CA MET A 391 -15.17 -10.94 -14.74
C MET A 391 -15.13 -9.87 -13.65
N LEU A 392 -14.34 -10.09 -12.60
CA LEU A 392 -14.02 -9.05 -11.62
C LEU A 392 -12.71 -8.38 -12.07
N ALA A 393 -12.82 -7.22 -12.72
CA ALA A 393 -11.69 -6.58 -13.37
C ALA A 393 -10.78 -5.77 -12.43
N ILE A 394 -11.26 -5.37 -11.25
CA ILE A 394 -10.50 -4.52 -10.33
C ILE A 394 -9.75 -5.41 -9.32
N GLN A 395 -8.42 -5.36 -9.33
CA GLN A 395 -7.56 -6.09 -8.40
C GLN A 395 -7.07 -5.20 -7.26
N TYR A 396 -7.07 -5.74 -6.04
CA TYR A 396 -6.62 -5.04 -4.83
C TYR A 396 -5.43 -5.74 -4.16
N ARG A 397 -4.79 -6.71 -4.82
CA ARG A 397 -3.72 -7.52 -4.22
C ARG A 397 -2.34 -6.89 -4.44
N MET A 398 -1.98 -6.67 -5.70
CA MET A 398 -0.60 -6.47 -6.13
C MET A 398 -0.33 -4.99 -6.40
N HIS A 399 0.93 -4.60 -6.26
CA HIS A 399 1.42 -3.34 -6.79
C HIS A 399 1.16 -3.25 -8.32
N GLU A 400 0.85 -2.07 -8.85
CA GLU A 400 0.54 -1.86 -10.28
C GLU A 400 1.64 -2.38 -11.22
N ASN A 401 2.90 -2.22 -10.83
CA ASN A 401 4.07 -2.71 -11.55
C ASN A 401 4.13 -4.24 -11.67
N ILE A 402 3.69 -4.96 -10.64
CA ILE A 402 3.56 -6.42 -10.69
C ILE A 402 2.36 -6.78 -11.57
N MET A 403 1.23 -6.08 -11.41
CA MET A 403 0.02 -6.29 -12.22
C MET A 403 0.28 -6.17 -13.73
N LYS A 404 1.12 -5.21 -14.16
CA LYS A 404 1.51 -5.01 -15.58
C LYS A 404 2.12 -6.28 -16.21
N THR A 405 2.71 -7.17 -15.41
CA THR A 405 3.28 -8.44 -15.91
C THR A 405 2.22 -9.47 -16.29
N ILE A 406 1.05 -9.43 -15.63
CA ILE A 406 -0.04 -10.40 -15.85
C ILE A 406 -1.18 -9.85 -16.70
N THR A 407 -1.23 -8.54 -16.96
CA THR A 407 -2.28 -7.92 -17.81
C THR A 407 -2.45 -8.63 -19.17
N PRO A 408 -1.39 -9.07 -19.88
CA PRO A 408 -1.56 -9.78 -21.15
C PRO A 408 -2.44 -11.03 -21.10
N PHE A 409 -2.55 -11.70 -19.95
CA PHE A 409 -3.40 -12.89 -19.79
C PHE A 409 -4.90 -12.57 -19.84
N TYR A 410 -5.29 -11.31 -19.62
CA TYR A 410 -6.69 -10.89 -19.52
C TYR A 410 -7.09 -9.87 -20.59
N MET A 411 -6.25 -9.62 -21.60
CA MET A 411 -6.50 -8.61 -22.64
C MET A 411 -7.68 -8.94 -23.56
N GLU A 412 -7.97 -10.22 -23.75
CA GLU A 412 -9.04 -10.70 -24.63
C GLU A 412 -10.41 -10.75 -23.93
N GLU A 413 -10.46 -10.45 -22.64
CA GLU A 413 -11.69 -10.45 -21.85
C GLU A 413 -12.50 -9.16 -22.05
N ASN A 414 -13.80 -9.20 -21.73
CA ASN A 414 -14.68 -8.03 -21.91
C ASN A 414 -14.24 -6.81 -21.08
N GLU A 415 -13.52 -7.04 -19.98
CA GLU A 415 -12.99 -6.02 -19.09
C GLU A 415 -11.51 -6.29 -18.83
N GLN A 416 -10.68 -5.25 -18.91
CA GLN A 416 -9.25 -5.36 -18.65
C GLN A 416 -8.97 -5.28 -17.15
N LEU A 417 -7.96 -6.01 -16.69
CA LEU A 417 -7.50 -5.97 -15.31
C LEU A 417 -7.00 -4.57 -14.94
N GLN A 418 -7.58 -3.97 -13.90
CA GLN A 418 -7.30 -2.62 -13.41
C GLN A 418 -6.82 -2.64 -11.95
N CYS A 419 -5.95 -1.71 -11.61
CA CYS A 419 -5.51 -1.52 -10.22
C CYS A 419 -6.60 -0.78 -9.43
N GLY A 420 -7.08 -1.39 -8.35
CA GLY A 420 -8.04 -0.78 -7.42
C GLY A 420 -7.39 -0.01 -6.27
N LEU A 421 -6.06 -0.02 -6.18
CA LEU A 421 -5.31 0.78 -5.20
C LEU A 421 -5.28 2.24 -5.65
N ILE A 422 -5.53 3.16 -4.72
CA ILE A 422 -5.54 4.61 -5.02
C ILE A 422 -4.11 5.10 -5.26
N ASP A 423 -3.20 4.69 -4.37
CA ASP A 423 -1.76 4.94 -4.50
C ASP A 423 -1.04 3.61 -4.25
N SER A 424 -0.63 2.97 -5.34
CA SER A 424 0.01 1.67 -5.29
C SER A 424 1.37 1.73 -4.59
N ASP A 425 2.14 2.80 -4.77
CA ASP A 425 3.48 2.93 -4.16
C ASP A 425 3.36 3.04 -2.64
N LEU A 426 2.36 3.78 -2.15
CA LEU A 426 2.08 3.87 -0.71
C LEU A 426 1.47 2.59 -0.14
N ASP A 427 0.44 2.03 -0.79
CA ASP A 427 -0.29 0.86 -0.31
C ASP A 427 0.55 -0.43 -0.37
N ARG A 428 1.58 -0.48 -1.21
CA ARG A 428 2.44 -1.66 -1.43
C ARG A 428 3.93 -1.35 -1.27
N ASP A 429 4.26 -0.32 -0.49
CA ASP A 429 5.64 -0.08 -0.04
C ASP A 429 6.13 -1.28 0.77
N HIS A 430 7.10 -2.00 0.22
CA HIS A 430 7.67 -3.15 0.89
C HIS A 430 8.58 -2.76 2.07
N LYS A 431 8.93 -1.48 2.21
CA LYS A 431 9.77 -0.91 3.30
C LYS A 431 11.20 -1.44 3.33
N LEU A 432 11.60 -2.31 2.41
CA LEU A 432 12.94 -2.88 2.35
C LEU A 432 13.85 -2.00 1.49
N ALA A 433 15.06 -1.73 1.97
CA ALA A 433 16.12 -1.09 1.22
C ALA A 433 17.42 -1.86 1.45
N SER A 434 18.12 -2.17 0.37
CA SER A 434 19.39 -2.88 0.36
C SER A 434 20.19 -2.51 -0.88
N LEU A 435 21.36 -3.14 -1.07
CA LEU A 435 22.21 -2.89 -2.23
C LEU A 435 21.49 -3.19 -3.56
N HIS A 436 20.77 -4.31 -3.64
CA HIS A 436 20.12 -4.75 -4.88
C HIS A 436 18.64 -4.34 -4.97
N ILE A 437 18.01 -4.01 -3.85
CA ILE A 437 16.57 -3.77 -3.73
C ILE A 437 16.33 -2.39 -3.14
N GLN A 438 15.77 -1.48 -3.93
CA GLN A 438 15.33 -0.16 -3.49
C GLN A 438 13.83 -0.16 -3.19
N ARG A 439 13.34 0.80 -2.39
CA ARG A 439 11.93 0.87 -1.95
C ARG A 439 10.90 1.07 -3.06
N ASN A 440 11.32 1.62 -4.20
CA ASN A 440 10.49 1.80 -5.38
C ASN A 440 10.51 0.58 -6.32
N ASN A 441 11.30 -0.45 -6.00
CA ASN A 441 11.38 -1.66 -6.82
C ASN A 441 10.27 -2.62 -6.40
N HIS A 442 9.28 -2.81 -7.27
CA HIS A 442 8.21 -3.79 -7.04
C HIS A 442 8.33 -5.03 -7.94
N LEU A 443 9.16 -4.96 -8.98
CA LEU A 443 9.44 -6.05 -9.92
C LEU A 443 10.93 -6.09 -10.22
N LEU A 444 11.58 -7.20 -9.90
CA LEU A 444 12.99 -7.43 -10.17
C LEU A 444 13.19 -8.73 -10.95
N TRP A 445 14.14 -8.74 -11.88
CA TRP A 445 14.66 -9.95 -12.50
C TRP A 445 16.19 -9.97 -12.35
N LEU A 446 16.68 -10.92 -11.56
CA LEU A 446 18.10 -11.19 -11.41
C LEU A 446 18.53 -12.16 -12.51
N ASP A 447 19.25 -11.63 -13.50
CA ASP A 447 19.65 -12.38 -14.67
C ASP A 447 20.82 -13.32 -14.36
N MET A 448 20.59 -14.62 -14.54
CA MET A 448 21.64 -15.63 -14.45
C MET A 448 22.21 -15.90 -15.85
N PRO A 449 23.53 -15.74 -16.09
CA PRO A 449 24.13 -16.01 -17.38
C PRO A 449 23.84 -17.42 -17.86
N ASN A 450 23.62 -17.57 -19.17
CA ASN A 450 23.45 -18.88 -19.79
C ASN A 450 24.83 -19.49 -20.09
N GLU A 451 25.56 -19.85 -19.04
CA GLU A 451 26.91 -20.44 -19.09
C GLU A 451 27.00 -21.70 -18.20
N PRO A 452 27.97 -22.62 -18.46
CA PRO A 452 28.04 -23.92 -17.77
C PRO A 452 28.01 -23.88 -16.24
N LEU A 453 28.58 -22.83 -15.62
CA LEU A 453 28.57 -22.65 -14.16
C LEU A 453 27.18 -22.41 -13.57
N PHE A 454 26.24 -21.95 -14.40
CA PHE A 454 24.88 -21.60 -14.01
C PHE A 454 23.85 -22.60 -14.54
N PHE A 455 24.30 -23.72 -15.13
CA PHE A 455 23.39 -24.68 -15.71
C PHE A 455 22.67 -25.53 -14.67
N GLU A 456 21.46 -25.98 -15.01
CA GLU A 456 20.73 -26.88 -14.13
C GLU A 456 21.40 -28.26 -14.01
N VAL A 457 21.10 -28.93 -12.90
CA VAL A 457 21.54 -30.29 -12.63
C VAL A 457 20.30 -31.18 -12.48
N ARG A 458 20.35 -32.37 -13.10
CA ARG A 458 19.35 -33.42 -12.90
C ARG A 458 19.71 -34.28 -11.70
N MET A 459 18.73 -34.58 -10.86
CA MET A 459 18.92 -35.42 -9.68
C MET A 459 19.39 -36.83 -10.06
N LYS A 460 20.38 -37.38 -9.35
CA LYS A 460 20.77 -38.79 -9.52
C LYS A 460 19.63 -39.70 -9.05
N GLY A 461 19.06 -40.50 -9.96
CA GLY A 461 17.96 -41.41 -9.66
C GLY A 461 16.55 -40.81 -9.75
N GLY A 462 16.39 -39.59 -10.28
CA GLY A 462 15.08 -38.96 -10.46
C GLY A 462 14.97 -38.10 -11.73
N LYS A 463 13.74 -37.80 -12.16
CA LYS A 463 13.46 -36.94 -13.32
C LYS A 463 13.51 -35.43 -13.00
N SER A 464 13.59 -35.03 -11.73
CA SER A 464 13.52 -33.63 -11.30
C SER A 464 14.85 -32.87 -11.47
N LEU A 465 14.73 -31.55 -11.64
CA LEU A 465 15.83 -30.62 -11.90
C LEU A 465 15.98 -29.63 -10.74
N TYR A 466 17.19 -29.15 -10.54
CA TYR A 466 17.50 -28.07 -9.61
C TYR A 466 18.68 -27.26 -10.14
N ASN A 467 18.83 -26.02 -9.71
CA ASN A 467 19.93 -25.15 -10.15
C ASN A 467 20.76 -24.69 -8.94
N PRO A 468 21.99 -25.22 -8.76
CA PRO A 468 22.86 -24.84 -7.64
C PRO A 468 23.16 -23.34 -7.58
N ALA A 469 23.34 -22.68 -8.72
CA ALA A 469 23.67 -21.27 -8.76
C ALA A 469 22.48 -20.40 -8.35
N GLU A 470 21.27 -20.74 -8.79
CA GLU A 470 20.05 -20.07 -8.29
C GLU A 470 19.84 -20.31 -6.79
N LEU A 471 20.12 -21.52 -6.28
CA LEU A 471 20.01 -21.81 -4.83
C LEU A 471 20.93 -20.90 -4.02
N LYS A 472 22.19 -20.76 -4.43
CA LYS A 472 23.15 -19.86 -3.79
C LYS A 472 22.63 -18.42 -3.81
N ARG A 473 22.15 -17.96 -4.96
CA ARG A 473 21.64 -16.59 -5.11
C ARG A 473 20.41 -16.32 -4.27
N ILE A 474 19.48 -17.27 -4.20
CA ILE A 474 18.29 -17.18 -3.34
C ILE A 474 18.71 -17.11 -1.86
N GLY A 475 19.70 -17.90 -1.44
CA GLY A 475 20.25 -17.84 -0.09
C GLY A 475 20.85 -16.48 0.25
N GLU A 476 21.60 -15.87 -0.67
CA GLU A 476 22.14 -14.51 -0.52
C GLU A 476 21.03 -13.46 -0.40
N LEU A 477 20.03 -13.50 -1.29
CA LEU A 477 18.89 -12.56 -1.25
C LEU A 477 18.08 -12.68 0.04
N LEU A 478 17.88 -13.89 0.55
CA LEU A 478 17.14 -14.09 1.79
C LEU A 478 17.89 -13.47 2.99
N LYS A 479 19.22 -13.52 3.01
CA LYS A 479 20.04 -12.83 4.01
C LYS A 479 19.91 -11.31 3.86
N GLU A 480 20.05 -10.81 2.63
CA GLU A 480 19.89 -9.39 2.31
C GLU A 480 18.51 -8.85 2.73
N LEU A 481 17.43 -9.57 2.43
CA LEU A 481 16.07 -9.20 2.83
C LEU A 481 15.88 -9.22 4.36
N ASN A 482 16.54 -10.14 5.07
CA ASN A 482 16.51 -10.19 6.53
C ASN A 482 17.24 -9.00 7.15
N GLU A 483 18.38 -8.62 6.60
CA GLU A 483 19.15 -7.43 7.02
C GLU A 483 18.38 -6.15 6.71
N ALA A 484 17.81 -6.02 5.51
CA ALA A 484 16.96 -4.89 5.14
C ALA A 484 15.73 -4.77 6.04
N SER A 485 15.15 -5.90 6.47
CA SER A 485 14.05 -5.91 7.44
C SER A 485 14.51 -5.48 8.83
N ALA A 486 15.73 -5.84 9.25
CA ALA A 486 16.31 -5.39 10.52
C ALA A 486 16.55 -3.88 10.51
N GLU A 487 17.14 -3.36 9.43
CA GLU A 487 17.38 -1.93 9.23
C GLU A 487 16.06 -1.15 9.17
N ALA A 488 15.04 -1.68 8.48
CA ALA A 488 13.72 -1.04 8.43
C ALA A 488 13.10 -0.88 9.82
N LYS A 489 13.32 -1.83 10.74
CA LYS A 489 12.90 -1.72 12.14
C LYS A 489 13.69 -0.66 12.90
N GLN A 490 15.02 -0.65 12.74
CA GLN A 490 15.88 0.34 13.37
C GLN A 490 15.54 1.77 12.92
N ALA A 491 15.18 1.93 11.64
CA ALA A 491 14.75 3.18 11.05
C ALA A 491 13.28 3.56 11.36
N GLY A 492 12.55 2.74 12.14
CA GLY A 492 11.15 3.01 12.50
C GLY A 492 10.13 2.84 11.37
N ARG A 493 10.48 2.17 10.27
CA ARG A 493 9.57 1.88 9.14
C ARG A 493 8.71 0.64 9.37
N MET A 494 9.24 -0.33 10.12
CA MET A 494 8.58 -1.58 10.49
C MET A 494 8.51 -1.71 12.01
N GLU A 495 7.46 -2.35 12.51
CA GLU A 495 7.33 -2.61 13.95
C GLU A 495 8.40 -3.60 14.43
N ILE A 496 8.82 -3.47 15.69
CA ILE A 496 9.95 -4.26 16.23
C ILE A 496 9.69 -5.78 16.13
N ASN A 497 8.44 -6.19 16.35
CA ASN A 497 8.00 -7.58 16.32
C ASN A 497 7.44 -8.03 14.96
N GLU A 498 7.25 -7.10 14.01
CA GLU A 498 6.74 -7.42 12.68
C GLU A 498 7.77 -8.24 11.91
N LYS A 499 7.33 -9.26 11.18
CA LYS A 499 8.20 -10.05 10.29
C LYS A 499 7.71 -9.91 8.87
N LYS A 500 8.63 -9.69 7.94
CA LYS A 500 8.25 -9.58 6.52
C LYS A 500 7.91 -10.97 5.97
N SER A 501 6.78 -11.07 5.27
CA SER A 501 6.30 -12.31 4.70
C SER A 501 6.93 -12.58 3.33
N ILE A 502 7.64 -13.71 3.19
CA ILE A 502 8.36 -14.08 1.95
C ILE A 502 7.91 -15.47 1.48
N GLY A 503 7.48 -15.55 0.22
CA GLY A 503 7.28 -16.82 -0.47
C GLY A 503 8.44 -17.13 -1.40
N VAL A 504 9.06 -18.30 -1.29
CA VAL A 504 10.05 -18.78 -2.25
C VAL A 504 9.42 -19.89 -3.10
N ILE A 505 9.15 -19.58 -4.35
CA ILE A 505 8.41 -20.45 -5.27
C ILE A 505 9.33 -20.96 -6.39
N SER A 506 9.06 -22.17 -6.87
CA SER A 506 9.71 -22.71 -8.06
C SER A 506 8.76 -23.60 -8.86
N PHE A 507 9.04 -23.78 -10.14
CA PHE A 507 8.35 -24.77 -10.96
C PHE A 507 8.79 -26.21 -10.66
N TYR A 508 9.89 -26.40 -9.92
CA TYR A 508 10.51 -27.71 -9.69
C TYR A 508 10.55 -28.08 -8.20
N GLY A 509 9.92 -29.21 -7.85
CA GLY A 509 9.86 -29.67 -6.46
C GLY A 509 11.21 -29.98 -5.83
N GLU A 510 12.21 -30.45 -6.60
CA GLU A 510 13.56 -30.69 -6.06
C GLU A 510 14.29 -29.40 -5.69
N GLN A 511 14.09 -28.33 -6.46
CA GLN A 511 14.58 -26.99 -6.11
C GLN A 511 13.97 -26.54 -4.77
N VAL A 512 12.65 -26.68 -4.60
CA VAL A 512 11.95 -26.35 -3.35
C VAL A 512 12.50 -27.13 -2.16
N LYS A 513 12.66 -28.46 -2.29
CA LYS A 513 13.22 -29.31 -1.24
C LYS A 513 14.61 -28.86 -0.80
N ARG A 514 15.44 -28.38 -1.73
CA ARG A 514 16.79 -27.89 -1.43
C ARG A 514 16.77 -26.53 -0.76
N ILE A 515 15.87 -25.64 -1.18
CA ILE A 515 15.63 -24.35 -0.51
C ILE A 515 15.17 -24.60 0.93
N ASP A 516 14.25 -25.55 1.14
CA ASP A 516 13.81 -25.94 2.49
C ASP A 516 14.95 -26.42 3.39
N ARG A 517 15.82 -27.29 2.85
CA ARG A 517 17.00 -27.75 3.59
C ARG A 517 17.94 -26.60 3.94
N MET A 518 18.22 -25.72 2.98
CA MET A 518 19.06 -24.53 3.20
C MET A 518 18.47 -23.62 4.29
N LEU A 519 17.15 -23.38 4.26
CA LEU A 519 16.44 -22.59 5.28
C LEU A 519 16.49 -23.21 6.67
N GLN A 520 16.43 -24.54 6.78
CA GLN A 520 16.42 -25.25 8.07
C GLN A 520 17.83 -25.46 8.65
N GLN A 521 18.84 -25.62 7.80
CA GLN A 521 20.19 -26.05 8.21
C GLN A 521 21.23 -24.94 8.18
N GLU A 522 21.12 -23.98 7.25
CA GLU A 522 22.19 -23.02 6.96
C GLU A 522 21.81 -21.57 7.30
N LEU A 523 20.52 -21.23 7.27
CA LEU A 523 20.05 -19.85 7.38
C LEU A 523 19.30 -19.61 8.69
N HIS A 524 19.67 -18.56 9.41
CA HIS A 524 18.92 -18.04 10.55
C HIS A 524 18.38 -16.65 10.22
N LEU A 525 17.08 -16.55 9.96
CA LEU A 525 16.43 -15.34 9.43
C LEU A 525 15.30 -14.87 10.36
N PRO A 526 15.64 -14.29 11.54
CA PRO A 526 14.67 -14.01 12.60
C PRO A 526 13.64 -12.92 12.25
N HIS A 527 13.94 -12.07 11.26
CA HIS A 527 13.07 -10.96 10.86
C HIS A 527 12.11 -11.32 9.72
N LEU A 528 12.18 -12.55 9.22
CA LEU A 528 11.39 -13.03 8.09
C LEU A 528 10.44 -14.16 8.50
N THR A 529 9.29 -14.22 7.83
CA THR A 529 8.41 -15.38 7.83
C THR A 529 8.46 -15.97 6.43
N ILE A 530 9.03 -17.17 6.29
CA ILE A 530 9.32 -17.75 4.98
C ILE A 530 8.44 -18.97 4.74
N ARG A 531 7.84 -19.03 3.56
CA ARG A 531 7.16 -20.21 3.05
C ARG A 531 7.74 -20.61 1.71
N THR A 532 7.95 -21.89 1.51
CA THR A 532 8.46 -22.44 0.26
C THR A 532 7.40 -23.35 -0.38
N GLY A 533 7.46 -23.50 -1.70
CA GLY A 533 6.55 -24.41 -2.38
C GLY A 533 6.69 -24.36 -3.89
N THR A 534 6.07 -25.32 -4.56
CA THR A 534 5.89 -25.22 -6.01
C THR A 534 4.81 -24.17 -6.32
N VAL A 535 4.82 -23.64 -7.54
CA VAL A 535 3.77 -22.73 -8.03
C VAL A 535 2.37 -23.27 -7.75
N ASP A 536 2.16 -24.57 -8.00
CA ASP A 536 0.88 -25.26 -7.79
C ASP A 536 0.42 -25.23 -6.32
N ARG A 537 1.35 -25.37 -5.36
CA ARG A 537 1.05 -25.30 -3.92
C ARG A 537 0.74 -23.87 -3.46
N PHE A 538 1.20 -22.86 -4.19
CA PHE A 538 1.00 -21.44 -3.88
C PHE A 538 -0.29 -20.86 -4.48
N GLN A 539 -1.05 -21.62 -5.27
CA GLN A 539 -2.31 -21.12 -5.80
C GLN A 539 -3.34 -20.91 -4.69
N GLY A 540 -3.89 -19.69 -4.65
CA GLY A 540 -4.79 -19.21 -3.58
C GLY A 540 -4.04 -18.56 -2.40
N MET A 541 -2.71 -18.64 -2.38
CA MET A 541 -1.87 -17.95 -1.38
C MET A 541 -1.39 -16.60 -1.91
N GLU A 542 -0.96 -15.75 -0.99
CA GLU A 542 -0.29 -14.48 -1.27
C GLU A 542 0.78 -14.22 -0.21
N MET A 543 1.85 -13.54 -0.60
CA MET A 543 2.93 -13.11 0.29
C MET A 543 3.32 -11.67 -0.06
N ASP A 544 3.90 -10.96 0.90
CA ASP A 544 4.36 -9.59 0.68
C ASP A 544 5.46 -9.56 -0.39
N VAL A 545 6.43 -10.46 -0.26
CA VAL A 545 7.53 -10.64 -1.22
C VAL A 545 7.49 -12.07 -1.79
N ILE A 546 7.70 -12.21 -3.09
CA ILE A 546 7.89 -13.51 -3.75
C ILE A 546 9.25 -13.58 -4.43
N LEU A 547 10.00 -14.65 -4.14
CA LEU A 547 11.20 -15.05 -4.87
C LEU A 547 10.84 -16.22 -5.78
N LEU A 548 10.87 -16.02 -7.10
CA LEU A 548 10.58 -17.05 -8.10
C LEU A 548 11.88 -17.61 -8.69
N SER A 549 12.19 -18.87 -8.38
CA SER A 549 13.29 -19.63 -8.97
C SER A 549 12.85 -20.32 -10.25
N MET A 550 13.49 -19.94 -11.36
CA MET A 550 13.14 -20.39 -12.70
C MET A 550 13.79 -21.73 -13.07
N VAL A 551 14.93 -22.07 -12.45
CA VAL A 551 15.72 -23.30 -12.54
C VAL A 551 16.35 -23.57 -13.90
N ARG A 552 15.57 -23.52 -14.98
CA ARG A 552 16.01 -23.92 -16.32
C ARG A 552 17.02 -22.94 -16.88
N ASN A 553 18.18 -23.46 -17.22
CA ASN A 553 19.30 -22.79 -17.82
C ASN A 553 20.27 -23.83 -18.42
N HIS A 554 20.23 -24.08 -19.72
CA HIS A 554 21.12 -25.07 -20.36
C HIS A 554 21.50 -24.66 -21.78
N ASP A 555 22.43 -25.41 -22.38
CA ASP A 555 22.84 -25.26 -23.77
C ASP A 555 22.30 -26.33 -24.73
N ASN A 556 21.66 -27.38 -24.21
CA ASN A 556 21.07 -28.44 -25.02
C ASN A 556 20.00 -27.90 -25.99
N LYS A 557 20.20 -28.08 -27.30
CA LYS A 557 19.25 -27.64 -28.33
C LYS A 557 17.99 -28.49 -28.41
N GLN A 558 17.98 -29.71 -27.86
CA GLN A 558 16.81 -30.59 -27.90
C GLN A 558 15.82 -30.28 -26.76
N ASP A 559 16.31 -29.81 -25.63
CA ASP A 559 15.52 -29.50 -24.43
C ASP A 559 14.96 -28.05 -24.46
N ASP A 560 13.93 -27.75 -23.67
CA ASP A 560 13.24 -26.45 -23.58
C ASP A 560 12.91 -26.14 -22.10
N ILE A 561 12.25 -25.02 -21.78
CA ILE A 561 12.00 -24.54 -20.41
C ILE A 561 11.05 -25.41 -19.54
N GLY A 562 10.63 -26.58 -20.01
CA GLY A 562 9.86 -27.56 -19.21
C GLY A 562 8.54 -27.02 -18.69
N PHE A 563 8.29 -27.13 -17.39
CA PHE A 563 7.03 -26.69 -16.75
C PHE A 563 6.77 -25.18 -16.83
N ALA A 564 7.83 -24.38 -17.01
CA ALA A 564 7.72 -22.94 -17.15
C ALA A 564 7.13 -22.50 -18.50
N LYS A 565 6.86 -23.42 -19.44
CA LYS A 565 6.17 -23.15 -20.71
C LYS A 565 4.66 -22.90 -20.55
N ASP A 566 4.08 -23.38 -19.44
CA ASP A 566 2.65 -23.24 -19.17
C ASP A 566 2.36 -21.82 -18.67
N TYR A 567 1.57 -21.08 -19.45
CA TYR A 567 1.22 -19.70 -19.14
C TYR A 567 0.40 -19.60 -17.85
N ARG A 568 -0.40 -20.62 -17.51
CA ARG A 568 -1.21 -20.64 -16.30
C ARG A 568 -0.33 -20.72 -15.05
N ARG A 569 0.74 -21.52 -15.11
CA ARG A 569 1.77 -21.58 -14.05
C ARG A 569 2.51 -20.25 -13.93
N LEU A 570 2.88 -19.63 -15.06
CA LEU A 570 3.51 -18.31 -15.02
C LEU A 570 2.57 -17.26 -14.40
N ASN A 571 1.31 -17.20 -14.82
CA ASN A 571 0.31 -16.28 -14.29
C ASN A 571 0.15 -16.45 -12.77
N VAL A 572 0.02 -17.69 -12.28
CA VAL A 572 -0.02 -17.95 -10.83
C VAL A 572 1.25 -17.45 -10.16
N ALA A 573 2.43 -17.81 -10.65
CA ALA A 573 3.71 -17.45 -10.05
C ALA A 573 3.91 -15.93 -9.93
N LEU A 574 3.59 -15.17 -10.99
CA LEU A 574 3.72 -13.71 -11.01
C LEU A 574 2.69 -13.02 -10.10
N SER A 575 1.51 -13.62 -9.90
CA SER A 575 0.38 -13.00 -9.18
C SER A 575 0.31 -13.30 -7.67
N ARG A 576 1.35 -13.93 -7.09
CA ARG A 576 1.39 -14.24 -5.64
C ARG A 576 1.95 -13.10 -4.78
N ALA A 577 2.69 -12.17 -5.39
CA ALA A 577 3.37 -11.09 -4.69
C ALA A 577 2.45 -9.89 -4.47
N ARG A 578 2.35 -9.39 -3.24
CA ARG A 578 1.62 -8.15 -2.94
C ARG A 578 2.49 -6.93 -3.21
N GLU A 579 3.70 -6.92 -2.67
CA GLU A 579 4.58 -5.74 -2.62
C GLU A 579 5.78 -5.86 -3.57
N LEU A 580 6.50 -6.99 -3.56
CA LEU A 580 7.72 -7.18 -4.37
C LEU A 580 7.78 -8.58 -4.99
N LEU A 581 8.00 -8.63 -6.31
CA LEU A 581 8.29 -9.87 -7.04
C LEU A 581 9.76 -9.86 -7.53
N VAL A 582 10.54 -10.87 -7.15
CA VAL A 582 11.91 -11.08 -7.62
C VAL A 582 12.01 -12.40 -8.38
N MET A 583 12.34 -12.34 -9.66
CA MET A 583 12.60 -13.50 -10.50
C MET A 583 14.10 -13.80 -10.52
N VAL A 584 14.49 -15.05 -10.33
CA VAL A 584 15.88 -15.51 -10.38
C VAL A 584 16.00 -16.55 -11.47
N GLY A 585 16.73 -16.23 -12.55
CA GLY A 585 16.90 -17.15 -13.68
C GLY A 585 17.41 -16.47 -14.94
N SER A 586 17.77 -17.27 -15.94
CA SER A 586 18.41 -16.78 -17.16
C SER A 586 17.44 -16.13 -18.15
N THR A 587 17.51 -14.82 -18.32
CA THR A 587 16.69 -14.07 -19.29
C THR A 587 16.87 -14.65 -20.70
N LYS A 588 18.11 -14.97 -21.10
CA LYS A 588 18.41 -15.58 -22.40
C LYS A 588 17.71 -16.93 -22.59
N MET A 589 17.64 -17.76 -21.55
CA MET A 589 16.94 -19.05 -21.63
C MET A 589 15.43 -18.85 -21.90
N PHE A 590 14.80 -17.92 -21.19
CA PHE A 590 13.35 -17.72 -21.25
C PHE A 590 12.86 -16.81 -22.39
N THR A 591 13.69 -15.93 -22.94
CA THR A 591 13.30 -14.98 -24.00
C THR A 591 13.89 -15.29 -25.39
N GLN A 592 15.01 -16.02 -25.47
CA GLN A 592 15.68 -16.30 -26.74
C GLN A 592 15.71 -17.80 -27.06
N ARG A 593 16.07 -18.64 -26.09
CA ARG A 593 16.29 -20.08 -26.33
C ARG A 593 15.02 -20.91 -26.28
N THR A 594 13.99 -20.47 -25.56
CA THR A 594 12.74 -21.24 -25.47
C THR A 594 12.11 -21.45 -26.85
N LYS A 595 11.63 -22.66 -27.13
CA LYS A 595 11.03 -23.02 -28.43
C LYS A 595 9.55 -22.65 -28.50
N ASN A 596 8.87 -22.60 -27.35
CA ASN A 596 7.47 -22.20 -27.28
C ASN A 596 7.32 -20.70 -27.57
N ARG A 597 6.64 -20.37 -28.67
CA ARG A 597 6.46 -18.99 -29.14
C ARG A 597 5.66 -18.14 -28.15
N ASP A 598 4.63 -18.69 -27.53
CA ASP A 598 3.75 -17.93 -26.64
C ASP A 598 4.41 -17.70 -25.29
N ALA A 599 5.07 -18.72 -24.74
CA ALA A 599 5.91 -18.57 -23.56
C ALA A 599 7.02 -17.52 -23.82
N ARG A 600 7.67 -17.56 -25.00
CA ARG A 600 8.68 -16.57 -25.37
C ARG A 600 8.15 -15.14 -25.32
N LYS A 601 6.98 -14.89 -25.91
CA LYS A 601 6.34 -13.56 -25.91
C LYS A 601 6.06 -13.08 -24.49
N MET A 602 5.49 -13.96 -23.65
CA MET A 602 5.18 -13.64 -22.25
C MET A 602 6.45 -13.31 -21.45
N TYR A 603 7.48 -14.15 -21.49
CA TYR A 603 8.72 -13.88 -20.77
C TYR A 603 9.44 -12.63 -21.31
N THR A 604 9.33 -12.36 -22.61
CA THR A 604 9.85 -11.12 -23.21
C THR A 604 9.10 -9.91 -22.67
N HIS A 605 7.77 -9.97 -22.58
CA HIS A 605 6.96 -8.90 -21.97
C HIS A 605 7.33 -8.67 -20.50
N VAL A 606 7.51 -9.72 -19.72
CA VAL A 606 7.93 -9.62 -18.31
C VAL A 606 9.33 -8.97 -18.22
N LEU A 607 10.27 -9.38 -19.07
CA LEU A 607 11.62 -8.80 -19.11
C LEU A 607 11.58 -7.32 -19.52
N GLU A 608 10.81 -6.96 -20.54
CA GLU A 608 10.65 -5.56 -20.97
C GLU A 608 10.01 -4.71 -19.88
N THR A 609 9.02 -5.25 -19.18
CA THR A 609 8.38 -4.58 -18.03
C THR A 609 9.39 -4.36 -16.91
N ALA A 610 10.18 -5.38 -16.54
CA ALA A 610 11.24 -5.25 -15.55
C ALA A 610 12.30 -4.21 -15.97
N LYS A 611 12.73 -4.20 -17.23
CA LYS A 611 13.68 -3.20 -17.76
C LYS A 611 13.14 -1.77 -17.69
N LYS A 612 11.87 -1.57 -18.07
CA LYS A 612 11.22 -0.24 -18.02
C LYS A 612 11.13 0.31 -16.60
N LEU A 613 11.09 -0.57 -15.60
CA LEU A 613 10.98 -0.23 -14.18
C LEU A 613 12.34 -0.25 -13.46
N ASP A 614 13.45 -0.27 -14.21
CA ASP A 614 14.81 -0.37 -13.66
C ASP A 614 14.99 -1.57 -12.69
N GLY A 615 14.34 -2.68 -13.02
CA GLY A 615 14.29 -3.89 -12.22
C GLY A 615 15.16 -5.04 -12.70
N LEU A 616 15.86 -4.89 -13.83
CA LEU A 616 16.84 -5.90 -14.27
C LEU A 616 18.13 -5.72 -13.47
N ARG A 617 18.69 -6.80 -12.92
CA ARG A 617 20.01 -6.83 -12.29
C ARG A 617 20.86 -7.90 -12.96
N THR A 618 22.04 -7.52 -13.44
CA THR A 618 23.00 -8.46 -14.03
C THR A 618 24.00 -8.94 -12.98
N LEU A 619 24.63 -10.10 -13.19
CA LEU A 619 25.64 -10.61 -12.25
C LEU A 619 26.84 -9.68 -12.05
N GLU A 620 27.18 -8.83 -13.02
CA GLU A 620 28.27 -7.85 -12.90
C GLU A 620 27.93 -6.75 -11.88
N GLU A 621 26.68 -6.29 -11.87
CA GLU A 621 26.16 -5.30 -10.90
C GLU A 621 25.96 -5.88 -9.51
N VAL A 622 25.83 -7.20 -9.42
CA VAL A 622 25.58 -7.97 -8.20
C VAL A 622 26.86 -8.51 -7.55
N GLY A 623 27.89 -8.78 -8.37
CA GLY A 623 29.17 -9.35 -7.94
C GLY A 623 30.28 -8.31 -7.73
N MET A 624 30.17 -7.12 -8.32
CA MET A 624 31.12 -6.03 -8.09
C MET A 624 30.74 -5.23 -6.84
N ASN A 625 30.99 -5.79 -5.65
CA ASN A 625 31.31 -5.10 -4.39
C ASN A 625 31.46 -6.08 -3.20
N GLY A 626 31.86 -7.34 -3.47
CA GLY A 626 32.21 -8.33 -2.44
C GLY A 626 33.69 -8.33 -2.12
#